data_AF-A0AAV8GDB2-F1
#
_entry.id   AF-A0AAV8GDB2-F1
#
_cell.length_a   1.000
_cell.length_b   1.000
_cell.length_c   1.000
_cell.angle_alpha   90.00
_cell.angle_beta   90.00
_cell.angle_gamma   90.00
#
_symmetry.space_group_name_H-M   'P 1'
#
loop_
_entity.id
_entity.type
_entity.pdbx_description
1 polymer ?
#
loop_
_entity_poly.entity_id
_entity_poly.type
_entity_poly.pdbx_seq_one_letter_code
_entity_poly.pdbx_strand_id
1 'polypeptide(L)'
;MDGVTPAVENLKQEWVQSISQLQGTIQAIENCGKSVNATKEVNALSRLNEAGQDRLASLRSMQFSLDLLAQQLPTMEEVQLGQALMETWKEQYQRLHMGLRNANLCAKENMKKAAQEERELLLGGGEESTVRRRHLQIKAGMTSGAESITESFRRTHHMMAQEVEQSASTLATFDESASILRKVQSEYEGHGPMLARTHGLLSTMKYENVTDR
;
A
#
# COMPACT_ATOMS: atom_id res chain seq x y z
N MET A 1 -24.85 34.14 61.70
CA MET A 1 -24.36 34.75 60.44
C MET A 1 -22.92 34.34 60.12
N ASP A 2 -22.05 34.05 61.10
CA ASP A 2 -20.61 33.72 60.88
C ASP A 2 -20.28 32.34 60.28
N GLY A 3 -21.27 31.52 59.93
CA GLY A 3 -21.04 30.16 59.40
C GLY A 3 -21.06 30.03 57.88
N VAL A 4 -21.53 31.06 57.15
CA VAL A 4 -21.79 30.97 55.70
C VAL A 4 -20.50 31.11 54.89
N THR A 5 -19.61 32.01 55.30
CA THR A 5 -18.31 32.23 54.65
C THR A 5 -17.37 31.01 54.71
N PRO A 6 -17.17 30.31 55.85
CA PRO A 6 -16.37 29.09 55.86
C PRO A 6 -17.03 27.95 55.08
N ALA A 7 -18.37 27.88 55.04
CA ALA A 7 -19.09 26.87 54.27
C ALA A 7 -18.87 27.05 52.75
N VAL A 8 -18.89 28.28 52.25
CA VAL A 8 -18.58 28.60 50.84
C VAL A 8 -17.13 28.25 50.50
N GLU A 9 -16.18 28.48 51.41
CA GLU A 9 -14.77 28.18 51.16
C GLU A 9 -14.50 26.66 51.15
N ASN A 10 -15.10 25.90 52.06
CA ASN A 10 -15.04 24.44 52.03
C ASN A 10 -15.65 23.89 50.72
N LEU A 11 -16.78 24.45 50.28
CA LEU A 11 -17.42 24.05 49.03
C LEU A 11 -16.53 24.30 47.81
N LYS A 12 -15.77 25.39 47.78
CA LYS A 12 -14.78 25.65 46.71
C LYS A 12 -13.65 24.62 46.72
N GLN A 13 -13.16 24.22 47.89
CA GLN A 13 -12.11 23.21 47.99
C GLN A 13 -12.60 21.85 47.48
N GLU A 14 -13.81 21.44 47.88
CA GLU A 14 -14.44 20.21 47.41
C GLU A 14 -14.71 20.24 45.90
N TRP A 15 -15.10 21.40 45.35
CA TRP A 15 -15.27 21.62 43.92
C TRP A 15 -13.96 21.37 43.16
N VAL A 16 -12.86 22.02 43.58
CA VAL A 16 -11.55 21.86 42.95
C VAL A 16 -11.07 20.42 43.02
N GLN A 17 -11.24 19.76 44.17
CA GLN A 17 -10.90 18.35 44.34
C GLN A 17 -11.72 17.46 43.39
N SER A 18 -13.04 17.68 43.31
CA SER A 18 -13.94 16.90 42.46
C SER A 18 -13.62 17.07 40.97
N ILE A 19 -13.27 18.29 40.54
CA ILE A 19 -12.78 18.56 39.18
C ILE A 19 -11.49 17.80 38.88
N SER A 20 -10.49 17.86 39.78
CA SER A 20 -9.21 17.19 39.56
C SER A 20 -9.39 15.68 39.40
N GLN A 21 -10.26 15.08 40.20
CA GLN A 21 -10.58 13.66 40.14
C GLN A 21 -11.35 13.32 38.87
N LEU A 22 -12.31 14.16 38.44
CA LEU A 22 -13.03 13.98 37.19
C LEU A 22 -12.09 14.06 35.98
N GLN A 23 -11.17 15.03 35.95
CA GLN A 23 -10.14 15.13 34.91
C GLN A 23 -9.27 13.88 34.85
N GLY A 24 -8.86 13.34 36.00
CA GLY A 24 -8.14 12.06 36.07
C GLY A 24 -8.95 10.89 35.49
N THR A 25 -10.25 10.82 35.78
CA THR A 25 -11.11 9.78 35.18
C THR A 25 -11.29 9.95 33.66
N ILE A 26 -11.40 11.18 33.17
CA ILE A 26 -11.49 11.49 31.73
C ILE A 26 -10.21 11.03 31.01
N GLN A 27 -9.04 11.36 31.55
CA GLN A 27 -7.76 10.91 30.97
C GLN A 27 -7.60 9.39 31.01
N ALA A 28 -8.06 8.72 32.07
CA ALA A 28 -8.04 7.26 32.14
C ALA A 28 -8.93 6.64 31.05
N ILE A 29 -10.11 7.22 30.80
CA ILE A 29 -11.02 6.80 29.72
C ILE A 29 -10.38 7.01 28.34
N GLU A 30 -9.74 8.16 28.09
CA GLU A 30 -9.05 8.43 26.81
C GLU A 30 -7.93 7.44 26.50
N ASN A 31 -7.34 6.85 27.54
CA ASN A 31 -6.28 5.85 27.41
C ASN A 31 -6.80 4.41 27.27
N CYS A 32 -8.10 4.17 27.46
CA CYS A 32 -8.72 2.88 27.14
C CYS A 32 -8.63 2.60 25.63
N GLY A 33 -8.38 1.34 25.27
CA GLY A 33 -8.21 0.89 23.90
C GLY A 33 -6.80 1.04 23.32
N LYS A 34 -5.83 1.54 24.11
CA LYS A 34 -4.41 1.62 23.70
C LYS A 34 -3.58 0.39 24.14
N SER A 35 -4.13 -0.50 24.97
CA SER A 35 -3.43 -1.70 25.42
C SER A 35 -4.08 -2.96 24.87
N VAL A 36 -3.28 -4.04 24.82
CA VAL A 36 -3.59 -5.30 24.12
C VAL A 36 -4.74 -6.10 24.77
N ASN A 37 -5.22 -5.71 25.97
CA ASN A 37 -6.17 -6.50 26.75
C ASN A 37 -7.61 -5.97 26.71
N ALA A 38 -8.29 -6.12 25.56
CA ALA A 38 -9.62 -5.57 25.31
C ALA A 38 -10.71 -5.94 26.34
N THR A 39 -10.76 -7.18 26.85
CA THR A 39 -11.81 -7.64 27.79
C THR A 39 -11.68 -7.05 29.20
N LYS A 40 -10.45 -6.81 29.68
CA LYS A 40 -10.23 -6.13 30.97
C LYS A 40 -10.56 -4.65 30.87
N GLU A 41 -10.36 -4.06 29.70
CA GLU A 41 -10.62 -2.65 29.44
C GLU A 41 -12.11 -2.31 29.33
N VAL A 42 -12.97 -3.20 28.82
CA VAL A 42 -14.43 -2.97 28.80
C VAL A 42 -14.98 -2.79 30.22
N ASN A 43 -14.61 -3.68 31.15
CA ASN A 43 -15.07 -3.60 32.53
C ASN A 43 -14.48 -2.39 33.26
N ALA A 44 -13.23 -2.04 32.98
CA ALA A 44 -12.61 -0.83 33.51
C ALA A 44 -13.30 0.44 32.99
N LEU A 45 -13.64 0.49 31.69
CA LEU A 45 -14.34 1.61 31.07
C LEU A 45 -15.73 1.84 31.68
N SER A 46 -16.50 0.77 31.92
CA SER A 46 -17.80 0.89 32.60
C SER A 46 -17.66 1.49 34.00
N ARG A 47 -16.70 1.00 34.80
CA ARG A 47 -16.43 1.53 36.15
C ARG A 47 -15.94 2.97 36.14
N LEU A 48 -15.07 3.33 35.19
CA LEU A 48 -14.59 4.70 35.02
C LEU A 48 -15.72 5.65 34.62
N ASN A 49 -16.66 5.18 33.81
CA ASN A 49 -17.84 5.95 33.43
C ASN A 49 -18.79 6.16 34.60
N GLU A 50 -19.08 5.12 35.39
CA GLU A 50 -19.86 5.24 36.63
C GLU A 50 -19.22 6.28 37.55
N ALA A 51 -17.92 6.15 37.83
CA ALA A 51 -17.19 7.11 38.67
C ALA A 51 -17.20 8.54 38.08
N GLY A 52 -17.12 8.69 36.76
CA GLY A 52 -17.22 10.00 36.09
C GLY A 52 -18.61 10.63 36.22
N GLN A 53 -19.66 9.84 36.10
CA GLN A 53 -21.06 10.29 36.25
C GLN A 53 -21.38 10.64 37.70
N ASP A 54 -20.91 9.85 38.67
CA ASP A 54 -21.08 10.14 40.10
C ASP A 54 -20.43 11.49 40.48
N ARG A 55 -19.25 11.76 39.92
CA ARG A 55 -18.54 13.03 40.10
C ARG A 55 -19.26 14.20 39.47
N LEU A 56 -19.81 14.04 38.26
CA LEU A 56 -20.65 15.07 37.64
C LEU A 56 -21.91 15.34 38.46
N ALA A 57 -22.55 14.31 39.03
CA ALA A 57 -23.69 14.47 39.92
C ALA A 57 -23.31 15.23 41.20
N SER A 58 -22.14 14.92 41.79
CA SER A 58 -21.60 15.65 42.93
C SER A 58 -21.34 17.13 42.61
N LEU A 59 -20.69 17.44 41.49
CA LEU A 59 -20.51 18.83 41.02
C LEU A 59 -21.87 19.53 40.82
N ARG A 60 -22.87 18.84 40.27
CA ARG A 60 -24.21 19.41 40.10
C ARG A 60 -24.87 19.76 41.44
N SER A 61 -24.67 18.92 42.46
CA SER A 61 -25.15 19.21 43.82
C SER A 61 -24.43 20.40 44.46
N MET A 62 -23.11 20.53 44.22
CA MET A 62 -22.31 21.66 44.71
C MET A 62 -22.72 22.99 44.05
N GLN A 63 -23.07 22.96 42.76
CA GLN A 63 -23.65 24.13 42.07
C GLN A 63 -24.95 24.59 42.75
N PHE A 64 -25.82 23.64 43.11
CA PHE A 64 -27.07 23.96 43.81
C PHE A 64 -26.83 24.51 45.21
N SER A 65 -25.87 23.97 45.96
CA SER A 65 -25.52 24.51 47.28
C SER A 65 -24.88 25.89 47.19
N LEU A 66 -24.05 26.16 46.18
CA LEU A 66 -23.49 27.50 45.95
C LEU A 66 -24.58 28.51 45.64
N ASP A 67 -25.57 28.15 44.83
CA ASP A 67 -26.71 29.02 44.49
C ASP A 67 -27.54 29.36 45.74
N LEU A 68 -27.77 28.38 46.62
CA LEU A 68 -28.46 28.58 47.89
C LEU A 68 -27.66 29.48 48.85
N LEU A 69 -26.36 29.22 49.00
CA LEU A 69 -25.49 29.98 49.91
C LEU A 69 -25.23 31.40 49.40
N ALA A 70 -25.15 31.59 48.08
CA ALA A 70 -24.94 32.90 47.48
C ALA A 70 -26.09 33.88 47.76
N GLN A 71 -27.32 33.37 47.88
CA GLN A 71 -28.50 34.18 48.25
C GLN A 71 -28.54 34.54 49.74
N GLN A 72 -27.79 33.83 50.59
CA GLN A 72 -27.74 34.04 52.03
C GLN A 72 -26.57 34.94 52.48
N LEU A 73 -25.81 35.48 51.53
CA LEU A 73 -24.68 36.37 51.83
C LEU A 73 -25.18 37.76 52.28
N PRO A 74 -24.56 38.33 53.32
CA PRO A 74 -25.03 39.56 53.95
C PRO A 74 -24.82 40.81 53.10
N THR A 75 -23.84 40.80 52.17
CA THR A 75 -23.45 41.98 51.37
C THR A 75 -23.78 41.79 49.90
N MET A 76 -24.33 42.83 49.25
CA MET A 76 -24.69 42.80 47.82
C MET A 76 -23.47 42.51 46.91
N GLU A 77 -22.29 43.00 47.27
CA GLU A 77 -21.03 42.70 46.55
C GLU A 77 -20.67 41.21 46.61
N GLU A 78 -20.85 40.57 47.78
CA GLU A 78 -20.59 39.14 47.97
C GLU A 78 -21.60 38.28 47.20
N VAL A 79 -22.86 38.71 47.14
CA VAL A 79 -23.90 38.06 46.31
C VAL A 79 -23.51 38.11 44.83
N GLN A 80 -23.03 39.26 44.33
CA GLN A 80 -22.57 39.40 42.95
C GLN A 80 -21.33 38.53 42.65
N LEU A 81 -20.38 38.45 43.58
CA LEU A 81 -19.22 37.56 43.46
C LEU A 81 -19.64 36.08 43.44
N GLY A 82 -20.62 35.69 44.26
CA GLY A 82 -21.20 34.34 44.26
C GLY A 82 -21.88 33.98 42.93
N GLN A 83 -22.63 34.92 42.35
CA GLN A 83 -23.26 34.76 41.03
C GLN A 83 -22.22 34.66 39.90
N ALA A 84 -21.17 35.48 39.92
CA ALA A 84 -20.07 35.38 38.97
C ALA A 84 -19.35 34.02 39.07
N LEU A 85 -19.08 33.56 40.30
CA LEU A 85 -18.49 32.24 40.55
C LEU A 85 -19.40 31.12 40.03
N MET A 86 -20.72 31.22 40.22
CA MET A 86 -21.68 30.25 39.71
C MET A 86 -21.65 30.13 38.18
N GLU A 87 -21.53 31.23 37.45
CA GLU A 87 -21.36 31.19 35.99
C GLU A 87 -20.06 30.49 35.59
N THR A 88 -18.95 30.76 36.28
CA THR A 88 -17.70 30.04 36.02
C THR A 88 -17.82 28.54 36.30
N TRP A 89 -18.54 28.14 37.35
CA TRP A 89 -18.77 26.73 37.69
C TRP A 89 -19.67 26.04 36.66
N LYS A 90 -20.66 26.74 36.11
CA LYS A 90 -21.50 26.23 35.01
C LYS A 90 -20.65 25.98 33.77
N GLU A 91 -19.80 26.91 33.37
CA GLU A 91 -18.90 26.72 32.23
C GLU A 91 -17.92 25.56 32.43
N GLN A 92 -17.30 25.48 33.61
CA GLN A 92 -16.38 24.39 33.95
C GLN A 92 -17.08 23.04 33.90
N TYR A 93 -18.28 22.95 34.48
CA TYR A 93 -19.11 21.75 34.40
C TYR A 93 -19.43 21.35 32.97
N GLN A 94 -19.87 22.30 32.12
CA GLN A 94 -20.18 22.00 30.72
C GLN A 94 -18.94 21.53 29.95
N ARG A 95 -17.78 22.17 30.18
CA ARG A 95 -16.50 21.75 29.60
C ARG A 95 -16.14 20.32 30.02
N LEU A 96 -16.27 19.98 31.30
CA LEU A 96 -15.96 18.64 31.82
C LEU A 96 -16.96 17.59 31.32
N HIS A 97 -18.25 17.94 31.26
CA HIS A 97 -19.29 17.06 30.73
C HIS A 97 -19.06 16.74 29.25
N MET A 98 -18.71 17.75 28.43
CA MET A 98 -18.29 17.52 27.04
C MET A 98 -17.00 16.72 26.95
N GLY A 99 -16.01 16.99 27.81
CA GLY A 99 -14.76 16.24 27.90
C GLY A 99 -14.99 14.75 28.16
N LEU A 100 -15.85 14.40 29.13
CA LEU A 100 -16.21 13.01 29.42
C LEU A 100 -16.88 12.33 28.22
N ARG A 101 -17.77 13.03 27.50
CA ARG A 101 -18.40 12.50 26.29
C ARG A 101 -17.38 12.25 25.18
N ASN A 102 -16.45 13.19 24.97
CA ASN A 102 -15.41 13.07 23.94
C ASN A 102 -14.44 11.94 24.27
N ALA A 103 -14.00 11.83 25.52
CA ALA A 103 -13.16 10.73 25.99
C ALA A 103 -13.82 9.37 25.74
N ASN A 104 -15.13 9.25 26.00
CA ASN A 104 -15.89 8.04 25.69
C ASN A 104 -15.94 7.69 24.19
N LEU A 105 -16.03 8.71 23.33
CA LEU A 105 -15.98 8.50 21.88
C LEU A 105 -14.59 8.03 21.44
N CYS A 106 -13.52 8.69 21.93
CA CYS A 106 -12.14 8.29 21.67
C CYS A 106 -11.86 6.87 22.17
N ALA A 107 -12.30 6.50 23.37
CA ALA A 107 -12.16 5.15 23.90
C ALA A 107 -12.83 4.11 22.99
N LYS A 108 -14.07 4.38 22.53
CA LYS A 108 -14.78 3.49 21.60
C LYS A 108 -14.06 3.36 20.26
N GLU A 109 -13.50 4.44 19.73
CA GLU A 109 -12.72 4.41 18.49
C GLU A 109 -11.42 3.62 18.65
N ASN A 110 -10.68 3.84 19.74
CA ASN A 110 -9.45 3.11 20.03
C ASN A 110 -9.73 1.61 20.18
N MET A 111 -10.78 1.23 20.92
CA MET A 111 -11.17 -0.17 21.06
C MET A 111 -11.58 -0.81 19.73
N LYS A 112 -12.26 -0.07 18.84
CA LYS A 112 -12.59 -0.57 17.49
C LYS A 112 -11.34 -0.80 16.65
N LYS A 113 -10.38 0.13 16.69
CA LYS A 113 -9.09 0.00 16.00
C LYS A 113 -8.31 -1.20 16.52
N ALA A 114 -8.15 -1.32 17.84
CA ALA A 114 -7.47 -2.46 18.46
C ALA A 114 -8.14 -3.80 18.10
N ALA A 115 -9.47 -3.87 18.11
CA ALA A 115 -10.20 -5.08 17.71
C ALA A 115 -10.03 -5.40 16.21
N GLN A 116 -9.92 -4.38 15.35
CA GLN A 116 -9.66 -4.56 13.94
C GLN A 116 -8.23 -5.05 13.69
N GLU A 117 -7.24 -4.46 14.37
CA GLU A 117 -5.83 -4.88 14.31
C GLU A 117 -5.67 -6.33 14.78
N GLU A 118 -6.31 -6.72 15.89
CA GLU A 118 -6.31 -8.11 16.36
C GLU A 118 -6.94 -9.05 15.33
N ARG A 119 -8.08 -8.67 14.74
CA ARG A 119 -8.75 -9.46 13.70
C ARG A 119 -7.89 -9.61 12.45
N GLU A 120 -7.23 -8.55 12.00
CA GLU A 120 -6.35 -8.57 10.84
C GLU A 120 -5.12 -9.46 11.10
N LEU A 121 -4.56 -9.39 12.32
CA LEU A 121 -3.46 -10.25 12.75
C LEU A 121 -3.88 -11.73 12.76
N LEU A 122 -5.05 -12.05 13.33
CA LEU A 122 -5.56 -13.43 13.41
C LEU A 122 -5.94 -14.00 12.04
N LEU A 123 -6.45 -13.19 11.13
CA LEU A 123 -6.85 -13.63 9.78
C LEU A 123 -5.70 -13.60 8.77
N GLY A 124 -4.45 -13.41 9.21
CA GLY A 124 -3.28 -13.32 8.32
C GLY A 124 -3.39 -12.19 7.29
N GLY A 125 -4.15 -11.15 7.63
CA GLY A 125 -4.43 -9.95 6.85
C GLY A 125 -3.71 -8.71 7.38
N GLY A 126 -2.88 -8.85 8.41
CA GLY A 126 -2.07 -7.74 8.93
C GLY A 126 -1.14 -7.15 7.87
N GLU A 127 -0.65 -5.93 8.10
CA GLU A 127 0.17 -5.17 7.15
C GLU A 127 1.32 -6.00 6.57
N GLU A 128 2.01 -6.79 7.39
CA GLU A 128 3.09 -7.68 6.95
C GLU A 128 2.64 -8.69 5.89
N SER A 129 1.45 -9.27 6.06
CA SER A 129 0.85 -10.23 5.13
C SER A 129 0.49 -9.57 3.79
N THR A 130 -0.02 -8.34 3.81
CA THR A 130 -0.37 -7.61 2.58
C THR A 130 0.86 -7.09 1.84
N VAL A 131 1.89 -6.66 2.58
CA VAL A 131 3.19 -6.25 2.02
C VAL A 131 3.89 -7.45 1.43
N ARG A 132 3.95 -8.58 2.16
CA ARG A 132 4.52 -9.83 1.67
C ARG A 132 3.78 -10.35 0.42
N ARG A 133 2.45 -10.28 0.39
CA ARG A 133 1.64 -10.67 -0.78
C ARG A 133 1.94 -9.79 -2.00
N ARG A 134 2.01 -8.46 -1.82
CA ARG A 134 2.39 -7.54 -2.90
C ARG A 134 3.81 -7.81 -3.39
N HIS A 135 4.76 -8.04 -2.48
CA HIS A 135 6.14 -8.34 -2.83
C HIS A 135 6.26 -9.66 -3.62
N LEU A 136 5.51 -10.69 -3.22
CA LEU A 136 5.44 -11.96 -3.95
C LEU A 136 4.81 -11.79 -5.33
N GLN A 137 3.73 -11.01 -5.47
CA GLN A 137 3.12 -10.72 -6.77
C GLN A 137 4.06 -9.95 -7.71
N ILE A 138 4.77 -8.95 -7.19
CA ILE A 138 5.78 -8.20 -7.98
C ILE A 138 6.90 -9.14 -8.43
N LYS A 139 7.41 -9.99 -7.53
CA LYS A 139 8.46 -10.96 -7.87
C LYS A 139 7.99 -11.99 -8.91
N ALA A 140 6.78 -12.52 -8.76
CA ALA A 140 6.18 -13.44 -9.73
C ALA A 140 5.96 -12.78 -11.10
N GLY A 141 5.51 -11.52 -11.13
CA GLY A 141 5.37 -10.74 -12.37
C GLY A 141 6.71 -10.49 -13.07
N MET A 142 7.77 -10.19 -12.32
CA MET A 142 9.12 -10.07 -12.88
C MET A 142 9.66 -11.39 -13.42
N THR A 143 9.42 -12.52 -12.73
CA THR A 143 9.79 -13.86 -13.23
C THR A 143 9.05 -14.21 -14.51
N SER A 144 7.74 -13.98 -14.57
CA SER A 144 6.95 -14.22 -15.79
C SER A 144 7.40 -13.37 -16.97
N GLY A 145 7.77 -12.10 -16.72
CA GLY A 145 8.38 -11.23 -17.73
C GLY A 145 9.72 -11.77 -18.25
N ALA A 146 10.60 -12.23 -17.36
CA ALA A 146 11.88 -12.82 -17.73
C ALA A 146 11.75 -14.14 -18.50
N GLU A 147 10.79 -15.00 -18.13
CA GLU A 147 10.46 -16.24 -18.85
C GLU A 147 9.97 -15.94 -20.28
N SER A 148 9.08 -14.96 -20.44
CA SER A 148 8.59 -14.54 -21.77
C SER A 148 9.72 -14.03 -22.66
N ILE A 149 10.63 -13.21 -22.12
CA ILE A 149 11.81 -12.73 -22.85
C ILE A 149 12.71 -13.91 -23.24
N THR A 150 12.97 -14.84 -22.31
CA THR A 150 13.82 -16.02 -22.58
C THR A 150 13.21 -16.92 -23.64
N GLU A 151 11.89 -17.16 -23.61
CA GLU A 151 11.21 -17.97 -24.62
C GLU A 151 11.20 -17.27 -25.99
N SER A 152 11.06 -15.94 -26.02
CA SER A 152 11.18 -15.17 -27.26
C SER A 152 12.57 -15.28 -27.88
N PHE A 153 13.64 -15.20 -27.07
CA PHE A 153 15.01 -15.38 -27.53
C PHE A 153 15.25 -16.82 -28.04
N ARG A 154 14.71 -17.82 -27.33
CA ARG A 154 14.78 -19.23 -27.74
C ARG A 154 14.11 -19.47 -29.09
N ARG A 155 12.94 -18.86 -29.32
CA ARG A 155 12.23 -18.92 -30.61
C ARG A 155 13.03 -18.26 -31.72
N THR A 156 13.58 -17.07 -31.48
CA THR A 156 14.44 -16.37 -32.46
C THR A 156 15.69 -17.17 -32.80
N HIS A 157 16.37 -17.72 -31.80
CA HIS A 157 17.52 -18.59 -32.01
C HIS A 157 17.17 -19.81 -32.87
N HIS A 158 16.01 -20.44 -32.64
CA HIS A 158 15.56 -21.58 -33.44
C HIS A 158 15.30 -21.19 -34.91
N MET A 159 14.63 -20.05 -35.15
CA MET A 159 14.40 -19.56 -36.52
C MET A 159 15.71 -19.22 -37.24
N MET A 160 16.67 -18.58 -36.55
CA MET A 160 17.98 -18.29 -37.13
C MET A 160 18.74 -19.58 -37.49
N ALA A 161 18.72 -20.60 -36.62
CA ALA A 161 19.37 -21.87 -36.92
C ALA A 161 18.77 -22.53 -38.17
N GLN A 162 17.44 -22.48 -38.31
CA GLN A 162 16.74 -22.97 -39.49
C GLN A 162 17.08 -22.18 -40.77
N GLU A 163 17.20 -20.85 -40.68
CA GLU A 163 17.60 -20.00 -41.81
C GLU A 163 19.04 -20.28 -42.27
N VAL A 164 19.96 -20.53 -41.32
CA VAL A 164 21.33 -20.93 -41.63
C VAL A 164 21.38 -22.29 -42.33
N GLU A 165 20.58 -23.26 -41.88
CA GLU A 165 20.50 -24.58 -42.52
C GLU A 165 19.94 -24.49 -43.94
N GLN A 166 18.89 -23.70 -44.15
CA GLN A 166 18.34 -23.43 -45.49
C GLN A 166 19.35 -22.71 -46.39
N SER A 167 20.09 -21.75 -45.85
CA SER A 167 21.15 -21.04 -46.59
C SER A 167 22.30 -21.97 -46.97
N ALA A 168 22.68 -22.91 -46.09
CA ALA A 168 23.68 -23.91 -46.41
C ALA A 168 23.22 -24.87 -47.51
N SER A 169 21.95 -25.31 -47.47
CA SER A 169 21.37 -26.17 -48.51
C SER A 169 21.30 -25.47 -49.87
N THR A 170 20.92 -24.18 -49.91
CA THR A 170 20.89 -23.42 -51.17
C THR A 170 22.29 -23.12 -51.71
N LEU A 171 23.28 -22.95 -50.83
CA LEU A 171 24.67 -22.79 -51.24
C LEU A 171 25.26 -24.09 -51.81
N ALA A 172 24.88 -25.25 -51.27
CA ALA A 172 25.29 -26.55 -51.82
C ALA A 172 24.73 -26.78 -53.24
N THR A 173 23.46 -26.45 -53.49
CA THR A 173 22.88 -26.55 -54.84
C THR A 173 23.49 -25.53 -55.81
N PHE A 174 23.89 -24.36 -55.31
CA PHE A 174 24.62 -23.37 -56.10
C PHE A 174 26.02 -23.87 -56.50
N ASP A 175 26.76 -24.51 -55.59
CA ASP A 175 28.08 -25.08 -55.90
C ASP A 175 27.98 -26.23 -56.92
N GLU A 176 26.98 -27.11 -56.78
CA GLU A 176 26.69 -28.15 -57.77
C GLU A 176 26.41 -27.54 -59.14
N SER A 177 25.55 -26.53 -59.19
CA SER A 177 25.22 -25.80 -60.43
C SER A 177 26.46 -25.14 -61.05
N ALA A 178 27.32 -24.52 -60.24
CA ALA A 178 28.58 -23.93 -60.70
C ALA A 178 29.55 -24.99 -61.24
N SER A 179 29.60 -26.18 -60.63
CA SER A 179 30.45 -27.28 -61.12
C SER A 179 29.98 -27.80 -62.49
N ILE A 180 28.66 -27.92 -62.69
CA ILE A 180 28.06 -28.30 -63.97
C ILE A 180 28.38 -27.23 -65.02
N LEU A 181 28.25 -25.95 -64.68
CA LEU A 181 28.61 -24.85 -65.59
C LEU A 181 30.09 -24.88 -65.98
N ARG A 182 31.02 -25.13 -65.04
CA ARG A 182 32.44 -25.30 -65.37
C ARG A 182 32.67 -26.48 -66.31
N LYS A 183 31.97 -27.59 -66.12
CA LYS A 183 32.05 -28.75 -67.01
C LYS A 183 31.54 -28.41 -68.41
N VAL A 184 30.39 -27.76 -68.53
CA VAL A 184 29.82 -27.31 -69.81
C VAL A 184 30.78 -26.33 -70.50
N GLN A 185 31.38 -25.40 -69.75
CA GLN A 185 32.40 -24.49 -70.28
C GLN A 185 33.59 -25.27 -70.86
N SER A 186 34.11 -26.27 -70.14
CA SER A 186 35.23 -27.09 -70.62
C SER A 186 34.90 -27.92 -71.85
N GLU A 187 33.67 -28.45 -71.96
CA GLU A 187 33.19 -29.15 -73.15
C GLU A 187 33.08 -28.18 -74.35
N TYR A 188 32.59 -26.96 -74.11
CA TYR A 188 32.50 -25.92 -75.12
C TYR A 188 33.86 -25.45 -75.63
N GLU A 189 34.83 -25.21 -74.72
CA GLU A 189 36.21 -24.92 -75.08
C GLU A 189 36.85 -26.07 -75.88
N GLY A 190 36.52 -27.33 -75.55
CA GLY A 190 36.93 -28.52 -76.29
C GLY A 190 36.34 -28.65 -77.70
N HIS A 191 35.18 -28.04 -77.99
CA HIS A 191 34.61 -28.02 -79.33
C HIS A 191 35.38 -27.12 -80.31
N GLY A 192 36.03 -26.06 -79.82
CA GLY A 192 36.86 -25.16 -80.63
C GLY A 192 37.90 -25.89 -81.52
N PRO A 193 38.81 -26.71 -80.97
CA PRO A 193 39.79 -27.45 -81.76
C PRO A 193 39.16 -28.52 -82.66
N MET A 194 38.04 -29.12 -82.27
CA MET A 194 37.31 -30.04 -83.15
C MET A 194 36.76 -29.33 -84.38
N LEU A 195 36.13 -28.17 -84.21
CA LEU A 195 35.64 -27.34 -85.31
C LEU A 195 36.78 -26.82 -86.19
N ALA A 196 37.93 -26.46 -85.60
CA ALA A 196 39.11 -26.10 -86.37
C ALA A 196 39.63 -27.28 -87.23
N ARG A 197 39.63 -28.50 -86.67
CA ARG A 197 40.01 -29.72 -87.38
C ARG A 197 39.04 -30.07 -88.50
N THR A 198 37.72 -30.01 -88.25
CA THR A 198 36.72 -30.28 -89.30
C THR A 198 36.79 -29.24 -90.42
N HIS A 199 37.00 -27.96 -90.09
CA HIS A 199 37.22 -26.91 -91.08
C HIS A 199 38.48 -27.17 -91.91
N GLY A 200 39.59 -27.57 -91.28
CA GLY A 200 40.82 -27.94 -91.99
C GLY A 200 40.61 -29.10 -92.96
N LEU A 201 39.91 -30.15 -92.53
CA LEU A 201 39.62 -31.35 -93.33
C LEU A 201 38.66 -31.05 -94.50
N LEU A 202 37.65 -30.20 -94.28
CA LEU A 202 36.80 -29.67 -95.35
C LEU A 202 37.62 -28.84 -96.36
N SER A 203 38.56 -28.03 -95.89
CA SER A 203 39.42 -27.24 -96.77
C SER A 203 40.34 -28.13 -97.62
N THR A 204 40.88 -29.22 -97.07
CA THR A 204 41.69 -30.17 -97.84
C THR A 204 40.83 -30.94 -98.84
N MET A 205 39.65 -31.43 -98.45
CA MET A 205 38.71 -32.10 -99.37
C MET A 205 38.26 -31.18 -100.51
N LYS A 206 38.07 -29.88 -100.23
CA LYS A 206 37.75 -28.89 -101.25
C LYS A 206 38.91 -28.67 -102.21
N TYR A 207 40.14 -28.64 -101.71
CA TYR A 207 41.33 -28.52 -102.56
C TYR A 207 41.50 -29.76 -103.46
N GLU A 208 41.39 -30.96 -102.90
CA GLU A 208 41.46 -32.23 -103.64
C GLU A 208 40.40 -32.29 -104.77
N ASN A 209 39.15 -31.93 -104.49
CA ASN A 209 38.09 -31.84 -105.50
C ASN A 209 38.38 -30.83 -106.63
N VAL A 210 39.17 -29.78 -106.37
CA VAL A 210 39.54 -28.79 -107.39
C VAL A 210 40.71 -29.30 -108.24
N THR A 211 41.64 -30.06 -107.66
CA THR A 211 42.78 -30.66 -108.38
C THR A 211 42.47 -31.95 -109.13
N ASP A 212 41.42 -32.69 -108.76
CA ASP A 212 41.00 -33.95 -109.40
C ASP A 212 40.07 -33.72 -110.61
N ARG A 213 40.06 -32.50 -111.17
CA ARG A 213 39.21 -32.07 -112.29
C ARG A 213 40.06 -31.43 -113.38
#